data_AF-A0A832G5X1-F1
#
_entry.id   AF-A0A832G5X1-F1
#
_cell.length_a   1.000
_cell.length_b   1.000
_cell.length_c   1.000
_cell.angle_alpha   90.00
_cell.angle_beta   90.00
_cell.angle_gamma   90.00
#
_symmetry.space_group_name_H-M   'P 1'
#
loop_
_entity.id
_entity.type
_entity.pdbx_description
1 polymer ?
#
loop_
_entity_poly.entity_id
_entity_poly.type
_entity_poly.pdbx_seq_one_letter_code
_entity_poly.pdbx_strand_id
1 'polypeptide(L)' 'FISAYGEVNGRIITEPRGKNGFGYDPLFIPNGYDKTFGEFSLEEKNKISHRSMAFRKLHKKLESLL' A
#
# COMPACT_ATOMS: atom_id res chain seq x y z
N PHE A 1 13.94 -19.27 6.03
CA PHE A 1 12.55 -18.75 6.03
C PHE A 1 12.37 -17.82 4.85
N ILE A 2 11.27 -17.94 4.11
CA ILE A 2 10.98 -17.05 2.96
C ILE A 2 10.30 -15.79 3.50
N SER A 3 10.83 -14.62 3.17
CA SER A 3 10.22 -13.32 3.48
C SER A 3 10.24 -12.38 2.27
N ALA A 4 9.34 -11.40 2.27
CA ALA A 4 9.26 -10.35 1.26
C ALA A 4 8.82 -9.03 1.90
N TYR A 5 9.36 -7.93 1.37
CA TYR A 5 9.11 -6.58 1.85
C TYR A 5 8.53 -5.70 0.74
N GLY A 6 7.58 -4.86 1.11
CA GLY A 6 7.01 -3.82 0.27
C GLY A 6 6.94 -2.54 1.08
N GLU A 7 7.22 -1.43 0.41
CA GLU A 7 7.35 -0.12 1.03
C GLU A 7 6.72 0.90 0.09
N VAL A 8 6.09 1.91 0.67
CA VAL A 8 5.55 3.06 -0.06
C VAL A 8 6.00 4.29 0.70
N ASN A 9 6.76 5.15 0.02
CA ASN A 9 7.14 6.45 0.56
C ASN A 9 6.01 7.44 0.36
N GLY A 10 5.87 8.37 1.30
CA GLY A 10 4.78 9.32 1.32
C GLY A 10 4.95 10.36 2.43
N ARG A 11 3.90 11.13 2.64
CA ARG A 11 3.82 12.15 3.69
C ARG A 11 2.55 11.98 4.52
N ILE A 12 2.61 12.44 5.77
CA ILE A 12 1.46 12.48 6.67
C ILE A 12 0.85 13.87 6.60
N ILE A 13 -0.48 13.93 6.55
CA ILE A 13 -1.24 15.17 6.69
C ILE A 13 -1.87 15.27 8.08
N THR A 14 -2.29 16.48 8.47
CA THR A 14 -2.83 16.75 9.81
C THR A 14 -4.32 16.42 9.93
N GLU A 15 -5.09 16.63 8.86
CA GLU A 15 -6.53 16.35 8.84
C GLU A 15 -6.85 15.08 8.05
N PRO A 16 -7.60 14.12 8.61
CA PRO A 16 -7.92 12.89 7.90
C PRO A 16 -8.84 13.15 6.70
N ARG A 17 -8.53 12.52 5.55
CA ARG A 17 -9.34 12.56 4.33
C ARG A 17 -9.68 11.16 3.85
N GLY A 18 -10.89 11.00 3.32
CA GLY A 18 -11.39 9.73 2.81
C GLY A 18 -12.04 8.83 3.87
N LYS A 19 -12.82 7.85 3.40
CA LYS A 19 -13.62 6.92 4.24
C LYS A 19 -13.28 5.45 4.02
N ASN A 20 -12.37 5.16 3.10
CA ASN A 20 -11.96 3.80 2.77
C ASN A 20 -10.75 3.37 3.61
N GLY A 21 -10.43 2.08 3.55
CA GLY A 21 -9.25 1.55 4.21
C GLY A 21 -9.41 1.44 5.73
N PHE A 22 -8.31 1.49 6.46
CA PHE A 22 -8.26 1.33 7.91
C PHE A 22 -7.02 2.00 8.51
N GLY A 23 -7.04 2.22 9.83
CA GLY A 23 -5.90 2.77 10.57
C GLY A 23 -5.51 4.16 10.06
N TYR A 24 -4.24 4.34 9.69
CA TYR A 24 -3.66 5.61 9.25
C TYR A 24 -3.91 5.94 7.77
N ASP A 25 -4.67 5.11 7.05
CA ASP A 25 -4.98 5.33 5.63
C ASP A 25 -5.51 6.75 5.35
N PRO A 26 -6.44 7.33 6.15
CA PRO A 26 -6.92 8.68 5.92
C PRO A 26 -5.88 9.79 6.10
N LEU A 27 -4.68 9.49 6.60
CA LEU A 27 -3.63 10.47 6.89
C LEU A 27 -2.39 10.32 6.00
N PHE A 28 -2.23 9.19 5.32
CA PHE A 28 -1.02 8.91 4.54
C PHE A 28 -1.23 9.18 3.05
N ILE A 29 -0.46 10.10 2.48
CA ILE A 29 -0.42 10.39 1.04
C ILE A 29 0.83 9.73 0.43
N PRO A 30 0.69 8.75 -0.48
CA PRO A 30 1.83 8.17 -1.19
C PRO A 30 2.45 9.19 -2.15
N ASN A 31 3.77 9.13 -2.33
CA ASN A 31 4.49 9.99 -3.27
C ASN A 31 3.92 9.87 -4.70
N GLY A 32 3.77 11.00 -5.38
CA GLY A 32 3.19 11.06 -6.73
C GLY A 32 1.65 11.13 -6.75
N TYR A 33 1.01 11.27 -5.60
CA TYR A 33 -0.43 11.42 -5.47
C TYR A 33 -0.79 12.57 -4.53
N ASP A 34 -2.00 13.12 -4.71
CA ASP A 34 -2.60 14.11 -3.80
C ASP A 34 -3.73 13.53 -2.93
N LYS A 35 -4.02 12.23 -3.11
CA LYS A 35 -5.03 11.48 -2.35
C LYS A 35 -4.38 10.75 -1.17
N THR A 36 -5.03 10.71 -0.02
CA THR A 36 -4.65 9.80 1.08
C THR A 36 -5.03 8.38 0.71
N PHE A 37 -4.42 7.35 1.30
CA PHE A 37 -4.89 5.97 1.11
C PHE A 37 -6.37 5.76 1.49
N GLY A 38 -6.92 6.58 2.38
CA GLY A 38 -8.34 6.57 2.74
C GLY A 38 -9.26 7.07 1.63
N GLU A 39 -8.73 7.78 0.63
CA GLU A 39 -9.45 8.28 -0.54
C GLU A 39 -9.35 7.33 -1.75
N PHE A 40 -8.45 6.34 -1.74
CA PHE A 40 -8.38 5.32 -2.77
C PHE A 40 -9.52 4.32 -2.62
N SER A 41 -10.07 3.85 -3.74
CA SER A 41 -10.79 2.58 -3.76
C SER A 41 -9.85 1.42 -3.40
N LEU A 42 -10.42 0.28 -2.99
CA LEU A 42 -9.64 -0.92 -2.72
C LEU A 42 -8.80 -1.35 -3.93
N GLU A 43 -9.37 -1.23 -5.14
CA GLU A 43 -8.72 -1.63 -6.38
C GLU A 43 -7.54 -0.73 -6.73
N GLU A 44 -7.69 0.59 -6.64
CA GLU A 44 -6.58 1.52 -6.86
C GLU A 44 -5.49 1.32 -5.80
N LYS A 45 -5.87 1.14 -4.52
CA LYS A 45 -4.91 0.89 -3.44
C LYS A 45 -4.13 -0.41 -3.67
N ASN A 46 -4.76 -1.47 -4.16
CA ASN A 46 -4.10 -2.75 -4.44
C ASN A 46 -3.03 -2.67 -5.54
N LYS A 47 -3.10 -1.68 -6.43
CA LYS A 47 -2.06 -1.44 -7.44
C LYS A 47 -0.76 -0.97 -6.79
N ILE A 48 -0.86 -0.07 -5.80
CA ILE A 48 0.30 0.67 -5.26
C ILE A 48 0.67 0.35 -3.81
N SER A 49 -0.14 -0.39 -3.05
CA SER A 49 0.11 -0.58 -1.62
C SER A 49 1.37 -1.40 -1.34
N HIS A 50 2.04 -1.07 -0.23
CA HIS A 50 3.19 -1.81 0.28
C HIS A 50 2.86 -3.31 0.47
N ARG A 51 1.65 -3.62 0.95
CA ARG A 51 1.19 -5.00 1.11
C ARG A 51 1.14 -5.74 -0.23
N SER A 52 0.53 -5.15 -1.25
CA SER A 52 0.44 -5.77 -2.58
C SER A 52 1.83 -5.93 -3.21
N MET A 53 2.74 -4.97 -3.02
CA MET A 53 4.14 -5.09 -3.48
C MET A 53 4.87 -6.24 -2.79
N ALA A 54 4.74 -6.38 -1.47
CA ALA A 54 5.33 -7.48 -0.71
C ALA A 54 4.79 -8.83 -1.19
N PHE A 55 3.47 -8.93 -1.37
CA PHE A 55 2.81 -10.15 -1.84
C PHE A 55 3.25 -10.56 -3.26
N ARG A 56 3.35 -9.62 -4.20
CA ARG A 56 3.87 -9.92 -5.56
C ARG A 56 5.29 -10.48 -5.51
N LYS A 57 6.16 -9.90 -4.68
CA LYS A 57 7.53 -10.41 -4.48
C LYS A 57 7.53 -11.79 -3.81
N LEU A 58 6.65 -12.01 -2.84
CA LEU A 58 6.51 -13.31 -2.17
C LEU A 58 6.06 -14.39 -3.16
N HIS A 59 5.03 -14.11 -3.97
CA HIS A 59 4.52 -15.01 -5.00
C HIS A 59 5.63 -15.48 -5.93
N LYS A 60 6.40 -14.55 -6.51
CA LYS A 60 7.51 -14.87 -7.40
C LYS A 60 8.58 -15.75 -6.73
N LYS A 61 8.87 -15.54 -5.44
CA LYS A 61 9.80 -16.39 -4.68
C LYS A 61 9.24 -17.80 -4.47
N LEU A 62 7.94 -17.94 -4.25
CA LEU A 62 7.30 -19.24 -4.07
C LEU A 62 7.25 -20.02 -5.39
N GLU A 63 6.90 -19.36 -6.50
CA GLU A 63 6.91 -19.99 -7.83
C GLU A 63 8.30 -20.53 -8.21
N SER A 64 9.38 -19.84 -7.83
CA SER A 64 10.75 -20.34 -8.12
C SER A 64 11.18 -21.56 -7.30
N LEU A 65 10.34 -22.01 -6.37
CA LEU A 65 10.60 -23.18 -5.51
C LEU A 65 9.71 -24.38 -5.84
N LEU A 66 8.73 -24.19 -6.74
CA LEU A 66 7.89 -25.24 -7.30
C LEU A 66 8.51 -25.75 -8.61
#